data_AF-A0A4Y4M284-F1
#
_entry.id   AF-A0A4Y4M284-F1
#
_cell.length_a   1.000
_cell.length_b   1.000
_cell.length_c   1.000
_cell.angle_alpha   90.00
_cell.angle_beta   90.00
_cell.angle_gamma   90.00
#
_symmetry.space_group_name_H-M   'P 1'
#
loop_
_entity.id
_entity.type
_entity.pdbx_description
1 polymer ?
#
loop_
_entity_poly.entity_id
_entity_poly.type
_entity_poly.pdbx_seq_one_letter_code
_entity_poly.pdbx_strand_id
1 'polypeptide(L)'
;MKKVLASVFIFAFIFGGAQVSEFQRADSRYERKKTALYNKYPKPNDLRTKKEWLLTEDKITAYKTALDKASLDDQKMIAADPPVKKKLTKEAEYDKGKAAFQKLIYEAVDLDFLNFSSDTYKATMTFVVDSKGNALYPQVKGNNEDVNAFIEAAFYRIKDKGKWKPAEDKGKPVSSSVSISLALNFKK
;
A
#
# COMPACT_ATOMS: atom_id res chain seq x y z
N MET A 1 36.29 -6.48 -31.51
CA MET A 1 34.92 -7.03 -31.39
C MET A 1 34.47 -6.99 -29.93
N LYS A 2 33.81 -5.93 -29.47
CA LYS A 2 33.15 -5.89 -28.15
C LYS A 2 32.04 -4.82 -28.11
N LYS A 3 30.87 -5.14 -28.62
CA LYS A 3 29.54 -4.57 -28.31
C LYS A 3 28.60 -5.72 -28.69
N VAL A 4 27.82 -6.34 -27.81
CA VAL A 4 26.55 -5.86 -27.27
C VAL A 4 26.19 -6.81 -26.12
N LEU A 5 26.00 -6.30 -24.91
CA LEU A 5 25.30 -7.00 -23.83
C LEU A 5 24.87 -5.94 -22.80
N ALA A 6 23.96 -5.07 -23.22
CA ALA A 6 23.34 -4.07 -22.35
C ALA A 6 21.89 -3.85 -22.78
N SER A 7 21.06 -4.90 -22.75
CA SER A 7 19.62 -4.79 -23.01
C SER A 7 18.87 -5.97 -22.41
N VAL A 8 18.91 -6.12 -21.08
CA VAL A 8 17.95 -7.00 -20.36
C VAL A 8 17.39 -6.36 -19.07
N PHE A 9 17.94 -5.26 -18.54
CA PHE A 9 17.53 -4.75 -17.22
C PHE A 9 16.40 -3.69 -17.19
N ILE A 10 15.73 -3.37 -18.29
CA ILE A 10 14.76 -2.25 -18.31
C ILE A 10 13.31 -2.69 -18.03
N PHE A 11 12.96 -3.98 -18.13
CA PHE A 11 11.54 -4.38 -18.08
C PHE A 11 10.95 -4.66 -16.70
N ALA A 12 11.75 -4.70 -15.62
CA ALA A 12 11.24 -4.94 -14.27
C ALA A 12 10.82 -3.65 -13.51
N PHE A 13 11.16 -2.45 -14.03
CA PHE A 13 10.91 -1.19 -13.32
C PHE A 13 9.60 -0.48 -13.69
N ILE A 14 8.91 -0.93 -14.74
CA ILE A 14 7.81 -0.14 -15.32
C ILE A 14 6.47 -0.39 -14.60
N PHE A 15 6.24 -1.57 -14.03
CA PHE A 15 4.93 -1.90 -13.45
C PHE A 15 4.73 -1.39 -12.01
N GLY A 16 5.78 -1.36 -11.18
CA GLY A 16 5.69 -0.79 -9.82
C GLY A 16 5.61 0.75 -9.80
N GLY A 17 6.27 1.41 -10.76
CA GLY A 17 6.36 2.88 -10.81
C GLY A 17 5.01 3.57 -11.05
N ALA A 18 4.12 2.97 -11.85
CA ALA A 18 2.83 3.59 -12.18
C ALA A 18 1.90 3.68 -10.97
N GLN A 19 1.79 2.62 -10.15
CA GLN A 19 0.91 2.59 -8.98
C GLN A 19 1.39 3.53 -7.87
N VAL A 20 2.70 3.52 -7.58
CA VAL A 20 3.30 4.46 -6.59
C VAL A 20 3.14 5.92 -7.03
N SER A 21 3.19 6.18 -8.35
CA SER A 21 3.07 7.54 -8.88
C SER A 21 1.71 8.20 -8.61
N GLU A 22 0.61 7.44 -8.58
CA GLU A 22 -0.73 8.01 -8.36
C GLU A 22 -0.90 8.48 -6.90
N PHE A 23 -0.43 7.70 -5.93
CA PHE A 23 -0.45 8.13 -4.53
C PHE A 23 0.44 9.36 -4.29
N GLN A 24 1.62 9.40 -4.91
CA GLN A 24 2.51 10.56 -4.82
C GLN A 24 1.92 11.81 -5.49
N ARG A 25 1.18 11.65 -6.59
CA ARG A 25 0.43 12.75 -7.23
C ARG A 25 -0.67 13.27 -6.32
N ALA A 26 -1.39 12.39 -5.63
CA ALA A 26 -2.40 12.77 -4.66
C ALA A 26 -1.79 13.57 -3.50
N ASP A 27 -0.67 13.11 -2.92
CA ASP A 27 0.08 13.84 -1.89
C ASP A 27 0.55 15.21 -2.37
N SER A 28 1.21 15.27 -3.52
CA SER A 28 1.72 16.52 -4.09
C SER A 28 0.59 17.53 -4.39
N ARG A 29 -0.57 17.06 -4.85
CA ARG A 29 -1.74 17.91 -5.07
C ARG A 29 -2.29 18.42 -3.73
N TYR A 30 -2.40 17.56 -2.74
CA TYR A 30 -2.88 17.92 -1.40
C TYR A 30 -1.99 19.01 -0.78
N GLU A 31 -0.68 18.79 -0.73
CA GLU A 31 0.26 19.75 -0.12
C GLU A 31 0.24 21.10 -0.83
N ARG A 32 0.27 21.12 -2.17
CA ARG A 32 0.16 22.38 -2.93
C ARG A 32 -1.13 23.15 -2.62
N LYS A 33 -2.27 22.45 -2.58
CA LYS A 33 -3.56 23.09 -2.26
C LYS A 33 -3.61 23.55 -0.81
N LYS A 34 -3.05 22.79 0.14
CA LYS A 34 -2.95 23.13 1.57
C LYS A 34 -2.09 24.39 1.76
N THR A 35 -0.91 24.45 1.16
CA THR A 35 -0.05 25.64 1.20
C THR A 35 -0.76 26.87 0.64
N ALA A 36 -1.41 26.75 -0.52
CA ALA A 36 -2.17 27.86 -1.12
C ALA A 36 -3.33 28.32 -0.22
N LEU A 37 -4.02 27.38 0.43
CA LEU A 37 -5.08 27.68 1.39
C LEU A 37 -4.54 28.46 2.60
N TYR A 38 -3.38 28.07 3.12
CA TYR A 38 -2.77 28.67 4.31
C TYR A 38 -2.24 30.07 4.00
N ASN A 39 -1.69 30.27 2.81
CA ASN A 39 -1.29 31.60 2.35
C ASN A 39 -2.49 32.54 2.21
N LYS A 40 -3.64 32.03 1.74
CA LYS A 40 -4.87 32.82 1.59
C LYS A 40 -5.57 33.10 2.93
N TYR A 41 -5.52 32.16 3.87
CA TYR A 41 -6.13 32.25 5.19
C TYR A 41 -5.10 31.92 6.28
N PRO A 42 -4.19 32.86 6.59
CA PRO A 42 -3.07 32.60 7.51
C PRO A 42 -3.54 32.30 8.94
N LYS A 43 -4.65 32.92 9.36
CA LYS A 43 -5.28 32.66 10.66
C LYS A 43 -6.43 31.64 10.52
N PRO A 44 -6.63 30.75 11.50
CA PRO A 44 -7.77 29.86 11.52
C PRO A 44 -9.09 30.64 11.42
N ASN A 45 -10.01 30.13 10.60
CA ASN A 45 -11.38 30.61 10.48
C ASN A 45 -12.26 29.51 9.87
N ASP A 46 -13.58 29.67 9.95
CA ASP A 46 -14.55 28.67 9.51
C ASP A 46 -14.39 28.29 8.03
N LEU A 47 -14.08 29.27 7.18
CA LEU A 47 -13.86 29.03 5.75
C LEU A 47 -12.61 28.18 5.48
N ARG A 48 -11.53 28.42 6.25
CA ARG A 48 -10.31 27.61 6.18
C ARG A 48 -10.61 26.19 6.64
N THR A 49 -11.22 26.01 7.80
CA THR A 49 -11.57 24.68 8.34
C THR A 49 -12.43 23.89 7.36
N LYS A 50 -13.46 24.51 6.79
CA LYS A 50 -14.31 23.87 5.78
C LYS A 50 -13.52 23.45 4.53
N LYS A 51 -12.58 24.27 4.09
CA LYS A 51 -11.73 23.97 2.93
C LYS A 51 -10.69 22.89 3.24
N GLU A 52 -10.11 22.89 4.44
CA GLU A 52 -9.21 21.82 4.89
C GLU A 52 -9.92 20.46 4.86
N TRP A 53 -11.15 20.40 5.38
CA TRP A 53 -11.97 19.20 5.30
C TRP A 53 -12.18 18.74 3.85
N LEU A 54 -12.58 19.63 2.94
CA LEU A 54 -12.73 19.30 1.52
C LEU A 54 -11.41 18.82 0.87
N LEU A 55 -10.26 19.38 1.26
CA LEU A 55 -8.96 18.93 0.76
C LEU A 55 -8.62 17.51 1.25
N THR A 56 -8.99 17.19 2.49
CA THR A 56 -8.83 15.85 3.06
C THR A 56 -9.72 14.84 2.33
N GLU A 57 -11.00 15.15 2.11
CA GLU A 57 -11.94 14.31 1.35
C GLU A 57 -11.45 14.09 -0.10
N ASP A 58 -10.95 15.14 -0.76
CA ASP A 58 -10.32 15.06 -2.08
C ASP A 58 -9.14 14.06 -2.09
N LYS A 59 -8.29 14.11 -1.04
CA LYS A 59 -7.12 13.23 -0.91
C LYS A 59 -7.56 11.78 -0.71
N ILE A 60 -8.51 11.54 0.20
CA ILE A 60 -9.07 10.20 0.47
C ILE A 60 -9.67 9.60 -0.81
N THR A 61 -10.47 10.38 -1.54
CA THR A 61 -11.10 9.94 -2.79
C THR A 61 -10.07 9.57 -3.85
N ALA A 62 -9.01 10.37 -3.99
CA ALA A 62 -7.92 10.08 -4.93
C ALA A 62 -7.21 8.76 -4.58
N TYR A 63 -6.99 8.49 -3.29
CA TYR A 63 -6.40 7.23 -2.83
C TYR A 63 -7.29 6.04 -3.14
N LYS A 64 -8.57 6.09 -2.78
CA LYS A 64 -9.54 5.01 -3.09
C LYS A 64 -9.60 4.71 -4.58
N THR A 65 -9.64 5.75 -5.41
CA THR A 65 -9.61 5.60 -6.88
C THR A 65 -8.33 4.93 -7.39
N ALA A 66 -7.17 5.29 -6.81
CA ALA A 66 -5.89 4.67 -7.19
C ALA A 66 -5.82 3.20 -6.75
N LEU A 67 -6.37 2.89 -5.57
CA LEU A 67 -6.49 1.52 -5.06
C LEU A 67 -7.39 0.66 -5.94
N ASP A 68 -8.57 1.17 -6.33
CA ASP A 68 -9.48 0.44 -7.22
C ASP A 68 -8.76 0.02 -8.51
N LYS A 69 -8.03 0.94 -9.14
CA LYS A 69 -7.24 0.65 -10.34
C LYS A 69 -6.15 -0.40 -10.09
N ALA A 70 -5.38 -0.25 -9.02
CA ALA A 70 -4.32 -1.20 -8.67
C ALA A 70 -4.88 -2.59 -8.37
N SER A 71 -6.03 -2.64 -7.69
CA SER A 71 -6.70 -3.87 -7.28
C SER A 71 -7.21 -4.69 -8.48
N LEU A 72 -7.65 -4.02 -9.56
CA LEU A 72 -8.08 -4.70 -10.79
C LEU A 72 -6.95 -5.44 -11.48
N ASP A 73 -5.74 -4.88 -11.47
CA ASP A 73 -4.57 -5.54 -12.07
C ASP A 73 -4.12 -6.72 -11.22
N ASP A 74 -4.10 -6.56 -9.89
CA ASP A 74 -3.79 -7.64 -8.97
C ASP A 74 -4.82 -8.78 -9.05
N GLN A 75 -6.12 -8.48 -9.21
CA GLN A 75 -7.17 -9.48 -9.40
C GLN A 75 -6.97 -10.30 -10.68
N LYS A 76 -6.52 -9.70 -11.78
CA LYS A 76 -6.20 -10.44 -13.01
C LYS A 76 -5.05 -11.41 -12.79
N MET A 77 -4.03 -11.00 -12.03
CA MET A 77 -2.91 -11.87 -11.68
C MET A 77 -3.36 -13.03 -10.78
N ILE A 78 -4.21 -12.76 -9.78
CA ILE A 78 -4.77 -13.77 -8.88
C ILE A 78 -5.67 -14.76 -9.64
N ALA A 79 -6.45 -14.30 -10.62
CA ALA A 79 -7.27 -15.19 -11.44
C ALA A 79 -6.41 -16.18 -12.26
N ALA A 80 -5.22 -15.76 -12.69
CA ALA A 80 -4.27 -16.61 -13.40
C ALA A 80 -3.50 -17.58 -12.49
N ASP A 81 -3.34 -17.24 -11.20
CA ASP A 81 -2.61 -18.04 -10.21
C ASP A 81 -3.32 -18.02 -8.83
N PRO A 82 -4.46 -18.73 -8.68
CA PRO A 82 -5.33 -18.59 -7.52
C PRO A 82 -4.69 -19.20 -6.25
N PRO A 83 -4.93 -18.59 -5.06
CA PRO A 83 -4.37 -19.07 -3.81
C PRO A 83 -4.91 -20.45 -3.44
N VAL A 84 -3.99 -21.32 -3.02
CA VAL A 84 -4.29 -22.68 -2.60
C VAL A 84 -4.97 -22.67 -1.22
N LYS A 85 -6.11 -23.37 -1.10
CA LYS A 85 -6.90 -23.42 0.15
C LYS A 85 -6.51 -24.55 1.11
N LYS A 86 -5.67 -25.48 0.68
CA LYS A 86 -5.27 -26.64 1.49
C LYS A 86 -4.09 -26.30 2.40
N LYS A 87 -3.84 -27.15 3.39
CA LYS A 87 -2.67 -27.01 4.27
C LYS A 87 -1.38 -27.06 3.45
N LEU A 88 -0.57 -26.03 3.60
CA LEU A 88 0.70 -25.85 2.90
C LEU A 88 1.82 -26.56 3.66
N THR A 89 2.88 -26.95 2.94
CA THR A 89 4.09 -27.53 3.56
C THR A 89 4.97 -26.44 4.15
N LYS A 90 5.04 -25.28 3.49
CA LYS A 90 5.65 -24.05 4.01
C LYS A 90 4.78 -22.86 3.67
N GLU A 91 4.65 -21.92 4.60
CA GLU A 91 3.95 -20.65 4.37
C GLU A 91 4.82 -19.66 3.61
N ALA A 92 4.18 -18.67 2.98
CA ALA A 92 4.90 -17.57 2.35
C ALA A 92 5.61 -16.72 3.41
N GLU A 93 6.84 -16.31 3.10
CA GLU A 93 7.71 -15.63 4.06
C GLU A 93 8.37 -14.42 3.40
N TYR A 94 8.33 -13.27 4.09
CA TYR A 94 9.12 -12.12 3.67
C TYR A 94 10.60 -12.39 3.94
N ASP A 95 11.48 -12.10 2.97
CA ASP A 95 12.91 -12.41 3.04
C ASP A 95 13.62 -11.87 4.29
N LYS A 96 13.18 -10.72 4.80
CA LYS A 96 13.68 -10.08 6.03
C LYS A 96 12.81 -10.34 7.27
N GLY A 97 11.84 -11.25 7.16
CA GLY A 97 10.90 -11.62 8.22
C GLY A 97 9.67 -10.70 8.33
N LYS A 98 8.59 -11.24 8.89
CA LYS A 98 7.29 -10.57 9.05
C LYS A 98 7.38 -9.22 9.79
N ALA A 99 8.21 -9.14 10.83
CA ALA A 99 8.39 -7.92 11.61
C ALA A 99 9.01 -6.78 10.78
N ALA A 100 9.95 -7.09 9.89
CA ALA A 100 10.54 -6.09 8.99
C ALA A 100 9.51 -5.57 7.98
N PHE A 101 8.64 -6.44 7.47
CA PHE A 101 7.53 -6.03 6.61
C PHE A 101 6.53 -5.13 7.34
N GLN A 102 6.12 -5.49 8.56
CA GLN A 102 5.24 -4.65 9.40
C GLN A 102 5.86 -3.27 9.65
N LYS A 103 7.16 -3.20 9.96
CA LYS A 103 7.88 -1.93 10.13
C LYS A 103 7.81 -1.07 8.87
N LEU A 104 8.02 -1.65 7.69
CA LEU A 104 7.90 -0.92 6.42
C LEU A 104 6.50 -0.36 6.20
N ILE A 105 5.45 -1.11 6.55
CA ILE A 105 4.07 -0.61 6.48
C ILE A 105 3.92 0.59 7.41
N TYR A 106 4.35 0.47 8.67
CA TYR A 106 4.23 1.55 9.65
C TYR A 106 4.97 2.83 9.23
N GLU A 107 6.13 2.69 8.58
CA GLU A 107 6.90 3.84 8.07
C GLU A 107 6.28 4.46 6.80
N ALA A 108 5.49 3.70 6.04
CA ALA A 108 4.88 4.16 4.80
C ALA A 108 3.44 4.71 4.97
N VAL A 109 2.80 4.38 6.10
CA VAL A 109 1.50 4.94 6.49
C VAL A 109 1.71 6.38 6.98
N ASP A 110 1.24 7.33 6.19
CA ASP A 110 1.17 8.74 6.54
C ASP A 110 -0.30 9.11 6.76
N LEU A 111 -0.62 9.51 7.99
CA LEU A 111 -1.96 9.90 8.43
C LEU A 111 -1.94 11.26 9.12
N ASP A 112 -0.85 12.03 8.99
CA ASP A 112 -0.68 13.33 9.69
C ASP A 112 -1.73 14.37 9.27
N PHE A 113 -2.38 14.14 8.12
CA PHE A 113 -3.47 14.97 7.61
C PHE A 113 -4.84 14.64 8.23
N LEU A 114 -4.95 13.54 8.98
CA LEU A 114 -6.16 13.13 9.68
C LEU A 114 -6.03 13.46 11.16
N ASN A 115 -7.00 14.22 11.68
CA ASN A 115 -7.00 14.65 13.07
C ASN A 115 -7.63 13.55 13.96
N PHE A 116 -6.86 12.50 14.27
CA PHE A 116 -7.33 11.41 15.14
C PHE A 116 -7.15 11.72 16.62
N SER A 117 -8.11 11.30 17.45
CA SER A 117 -7.86 11.12 18.88
C SER A 117 -6.84 10.00 19.08
N SER A 118 -6.00 10.12 20.12
CA SER A 118 -4.74 9.39 20.29
C SER A 118 -4.85 7.92 20.67
N ASP A 119 -5.74 7.18 20.01
CA ASP A 119 -5.94 5.76 20.27
C ASP A 119 -5.14 4.91 19.30
N THR A 120 -4.70 3.74 19.77
CA THR A 120 -4.09 2.73 18.91
C THR A 120 -5.13 2.19 17.93
N TYR A 121 -4.84 2.31 16.64
CA TYR A 121 -5.65 1.70 15.59
C TYR A 121 -5.24 0.26 15.35
N LYS A 122 -6.20 -0.66 15.52
CA LYS A 122 -6.01 -2.09 15.29
C LYS A 122 -6.67 -2.48 13.97
N ALA A 123 -5.94 -3.20 13.14
CA ALA A 123 -6.45 -3.74 11.89
C ALA A 123 -5.79 -5.08 11.55
N THR A 124 -6.41 -5.82 10.63
CA THR A 124 -5.82 -7.01 10.02
C THR A 124 -5.69 -6.76 8.53
N MET A 125 -4.47 -6.85 8.01
CA MET A 125 -4.20 -6.81 6.58
C MET A 125 -4.07 -8.24 6.03
N THR A 126 -4.78 -8.53 4.95
CA THR A 126 -4.70 -9.77 4.20
C THR A 126 -4.27 -9.46 2.78
N PHE A 127 -3.42 -10.29 2.18
CA PHE A 127 -2.99 -10.14 0.79
C PHE A 127 -2.59 -11.51 0.24
N VAL A 128 -2.37 -11.60 -1.07
CA VAL A 128 -1.90 -12.83 -1.73
C VAL A 128 -0.41 -12.69 -2.03
N VAL A 129 0.35 -13.75 -1.75
CA VAL A 129 1.68 -13.94 -2.33
C VAL A 129 1.55 -14.98 -3.43
N ASP A 130 1.82 -14.60 -4.67
CA ASP A 130 1.70 -15.51 -5.82
C ASP A 130 2.84 -16.55 -5.85
N SER A 131 2.75 -17.55 -6.75
CA SER A 131 3.81 -18.57 -6.90
C SER A 131 5.18 -18.01 -7.33
N LYS A 132 5.24 -16.75 -7.74
CA LYS A 132 6.47 -16.03 -8.14
C LYS A 132 7.01 -15.14 -7.03
N GLY A 133 6.32 -15.03 -5.89
CA GLY A 133 6.70 -14.17 -4.77
C GLY A 133 6.26 -12.72 -4.91
N ASN A 134 5.31 -12.40 -5.79
CA ASN A 134 4.70 -11.07 -5.85
C ASN A 134 3.62 -10.94 -4.78
N ALA A 135 3.62 -9.83 -4.06
CA ALA A 135 2.58 -9.50 -3.08
C ALA A 135 1.48 -8.66 -3.75
N LEU A 136 0.24 -9.15 -3.68
CA LEU A 136 -0.89 -8.71 -4.48
C LEU A 136 -2.12 -8.50 -3.60
N TYR A 137 -2.99 -7.57 -4.01
CA TYR A 137 -4.34 -7.38 -3.53
C TYR A 137 -4.45 -7.26 -2.00
N PRO A 138 -3.87 -6.20 -1.40
CA PRO A 138 -4.05 -5.92 0.00
C PRO A 138 -5.52 -5.60 0.30
N GLN A 139 -6.01 -6.15 1.40
CA GLN A 139 -7.31 -5.87 1.99
C GLN A 139 -7.11 -5.62 3.49
N VAL A 140 -7.51 -4.46 3.97
CA VAL A 140 -7.35 -4.09 5.37
C VAL A 140 -8.71 -4.03 6.05
N LYS A 141 -8.84 -4.79 7.15
CA LYS A 141 -10.02 -4.78 8.02
C LYS A 141 -9.69 -4.10 9.35
N GLY A 142 -10.15 -2.87 9.50
CA GLY A 142 -10.16 -2.09 10.75
C GLY A 142 -11.47 -1.29 10.88
N ASN A 143 -11.60 -0.48 11.93
CA ASN A 143 -12.84 0.25 12.24
C ASN A 143 -13.00 1.60 11.50
N ASN A 144 -12.04 2.00 10.66
CA ASN A 144 -12.14 3.20 9.83
C ASN A 144 -11.69 2.88 8.39
N GLU A 145 -12.61 3.00 7.43
CA GLU A 145 -12.36 2.66 6.03
C GLU A 145 -11.34 3.58 5.36
N ASP A 146 -11.28 4.85 5.75
CA ASP A 146 -10.29 5.77 5.20
C ASP A 146 -8.91 5.36 5.68
N VAL A 147 -8.72 5.11 6.99
CA VAL A 147 -7.45 4.59 7.51
C VAL A 147 -7.06 3.28 6.82
N ASN A 148 -8.01 2.37 6.60
CA ASN A 148 -7.75 1.12 5.87
C ASN A 148 -7.20 1.39 4.47
N ALA A 149 -7.79 2.32 3.71
CA ALA A 149 -7.31 2.69 2.38
C ALA A 149 -5.87 3.24 2.41
N PHE A 150 -5.50 4.05 3.41
CA PHE A 150 -4.13 4.54 3.52
C PHE A 150 -3.12 3.43 3.90
N ILE A 151 -3.54 2.42 4.66
CA ILE A 151 -2.73 1.22 4.94
C ILE A 151 -2.55 0.37 3.67
N GLU A 152 -3.61 0.19 2.87
CA GLU A 152 -3.52 -0.50 1.57
C GLU A 152 -2.60 0.26 0.60
N ALA A 153 -2.69 1.60 0.56
CA ALA A 153 -1.78 2.41 -0.24
C ALA A 153 -0.32 2.28 0.23
N ALA A 154 -0.10 2.20 1.55
CA ALA A 154 1.22 1.96 2.11
C ALA A 154 1.79 0.60 1.66
N PHE A 155 0.97 -0.44 1.61
CA PHE A 155 1.37 -1.74 1.05
C PHE A 155 1.90 -1.60 -0.39
N TYR A 156 1.17 -0.91 -1.27
CA TYR A 156 1.62 -0.71 -2.65
C TYR A 156 2.90 0.13 -2.76
N ARG A 157 3.16 1.04 -1.82
CA ARG A 157 4.41 1.82 -1.76
C ARG A 157 5.62 1.01 -1.33
N ILE A 158 5.41 -0.09 -0.61
CA ILE A 158 6.50 -0.90 -0.05
C ILE A 158 6.65 -2.27 -0.70
N LYS A 159 5.67 -2.74 -1.49
CA LYS A 159 5.66 -4.12 -2.01
C LYS A 159 6.92 -4.48 -2.81
N ASP A 160 7.55 -3.48 -3.43
CA ASP A 160 8.79 -3.64 -4.21
C ASP A 160 10.09 -3.38 -3.39
N LYS A 161 10.00 -3.04 -2.09
CA LYS A 161 11.16 -2.75 -1.21
C LYS A 161 11.83 -4.02 -0.63
N GLY A 162 11.26 -5.18 -0.87
CA GLY A 162 11.86 -6.48 -0.54
C GLY A 162 11.17 -7.59 -1.30
N LYS A 163 11.44 -8.84 -0.91
CA LYS A 163 10.96 -10.01 -1.66
C LYS A 163 10.17 -10.94 -0.76
N TRP A 164 9.08 -11.46 -1.28
CA TRP A 164 8.38 -12.58 -0.68
C TRP A 164 8.88 -13.88 -1.28
N LYS A 165 9.16 -14.85 -0.42
CA LYS A 165 9.25 -16.25 -0.81
C LYS A 165 7.82 -16.79 -0.87
N PRO A 166 7.41 -17.41 -1.98
CA PRO A 166 6.09 -18.00 -2.08
C PRO A 166 5.93 -19.16 -1.08
N ALA A 167 4.69 -19.52 -0.80
CA ALA A 167 4.42 -20.75 -0.07
C ALA A 167 4.85 -21.97 -0.89
N GLU A 168 5.08 -23.09 -0.21
CA GLU A 168 5.38 -24.37 -0.86
C GLU A 168 4.31 -25.42 -0.53
N ASP A 169 3.88 -26.14 -1.55
CA ASP A 169 3.16 -27.39 -1.43
C ASP A 169 4.01 -28.52 -2.03
N LYS A 170 4.49 -29.43 -1.18
CA LYS A 170 5.35 -30.55 -1.58
C LYS A 170 6.58 -30.09 -2.39
N GLY A 171 7.19 -28.99 -1.97
CA GLY A 171 8.39 -28.41 -2.61
C GLY A 171 8.12 -27.63 -3.90
N LYS A 172 6.86 -27.46 -4.31
CA LYS A 172 6.49 -26.60 -5.45
C LYS A 172 5.98 -25.26 -4.94
N PRO A 173 6.44 -24.13 -5.51
CA PRO A 173 5.94 -22.82 -5.14
C PRO A 173 4.47 -22.68 -5.57
N VAL A 174 3.64 -22.14 -4.69
CA VAL A 174 2.20 -21.94 -4.91
C VAL A 174 1.73 -20.61 -4.35
N SER A 175 0.68 -20.05 -4.95
CA SER A 175 -0.01 -18.89 -4.40
C SER A 175 -0.65 -19.21 -3.04
N SER A 176 -0.60 -18.25 -2.13
CA SER A 176 -1.20 -18.36 -0.80
C SER A 176 -1.64 -17.00 -0.25
N SER A 177 -2.65 -17.01 0.61
CA SER A 177 -3.07 -15.81 1.34
C SER A 177 -2.24 -15.64 2.62
N VAL A 178 -1.76 -14.43 2.87
CA VAL A 178 -1.02 -14.05 4.07
C VAL A 178 -1.86 -13.09 4.90
N SER A 179 -1.84 -13.25 6.22
CA SER A 179 -2.55 -12.37 7.16
C SER A 179 -1.61 -11.79 8.22
N ILE A 180 -1.72 -10.47 8.44
CA ILE A 180 -0.87 -9.70 9.34
C ILE A 180 -1.75 -8.79 10.20
N SER A 181 -1.67 -8.98 11.52
CA SER A 181 -2.23 -8.04 12.49
C SER A 181 -1.36 -6.78 12.56
N LEU A 182 -1.99 -5.61 12.55
CA LEU A 182 -1.38 -4.30 12.61
C LEU A 182 -1.91 -3.56 13.85
N ALA A 183 -1.00 -2.86 14.54
CA ALA A 183 -1.32 -1.95 15.62
C ALA A 183 -0.56 -0.65 15.38
N LEU A 184 -1.27 0.36 14.86
CA LEU A 184 -0.72 1.67 14.52
C LEU A 184 -0.98 2.62 15.68
N ASN A 185 0.08 3.28 16.13
CA ASN A 185 -0.03 4.38 17.07
C ASN A 185 0.04 5.68 16.29
N PHE A 186 -1.02 6.47 16.32
CA PHE A 186 -1.03 7.79 15.70
C PHE A 186 -0.20 8.75 16.55
N LYS A 187 0.73 9.45 15.91
CA LYS A 187 1.45 10.54 16.56
C LYS A 187 0.46 11.71 16.70
N LYS A 188 0.50 12.37 17.86
CA LYS A 188 -0.12 13.69 18.04
C LYS A 188 0.75 14.77 17.42
#